data_AF-A0AAD4E5J1-F1
#
_entry.id   AF-A0AAD4E5J1-F1
#
_cell.length_a   1.000
_cell.length_b   1.000
_cell.length_c   1.000
_cell.angle_alpha   90.00
_cell.angle_beta   90.00
_cell.angle_gamma   90.00
#
_symmetry.space_group_name_H-M   'P 1'
#
loop_
_entity.id
_entity.type
_entity.pdbx_description
1 polymer ?
#
loop_
_entity_poly.entity_id
_entity_poly.type
_entity_poly.pdbx_seq_one_letter_code
_entity_poly.pdbx_strand_id
1 'polypeptide(L)'
;MPHKRAKRVVREQERSLKGHNLPPKHLGNEETVPKSVARILNAEKIRLEFREKKRKIDEPNGDESPQLKRRLAMLKIQPGETIAHFNKRVESSMMPLIRTAMQQSSAQVRRVQKREIEQGVAKPGAQVKTMINDSTRADVSNPSLPPSTNTPLSRTDALNLSPLASTSTLQRQHRDKPKEFRVSSTSAPRRLNDIAQEPPRFDRLPRGARSGKDSSKEKVTGILSMAQKAMMEEERENVIKRYRELKAKKLRSDCSGAMGE
;
A
#
# COMPACT_ATOMS: atom_id res chain seq x y z
N MET A 1 -9.37 -29.22 34.65
CA MET A 1 -8.11 -28.60 34.18
C MET A 1 -7.66 -27.52 35.16
N PRO A 2 -6.46 -27.65 35.74
CA PRO A 2 -5.91 -26.72 36.74
C PRO A 2 -5.93 -25.24 36.27
N HIS A 3 -5.56 -24.97 35.02
CA HIS A 3 -5.55 -23.61 34.46
C HIS A 3 -6.94 -22.97 34.26
N LYS A 4 -8.01 -23.76 34.21
CA LYS A 4 -9.39 -23.21 34.14
C LYS A 4 -9.85 -22.71 35.51
N ARG A 5 -9.37 -23.32 36.61
CA ARG A 5 -9.67 -22.90 37.98
C ARG A 5 -9.02 -21.55 38.29
N ALA A 6 -7.74 -21.37 37.94
CA ALA A 6 -7.05 -20.09 38.16
C ALA A 6 -7.72 -18.89 37.44
N LYS A 7 -8.08 -19.03 36.16
CA LYS A 7 -8.79 -17.97 35.42
C LYS A 7 -10.19 -17.68 35.96
N ARG A 8 -10.86 -18.71 36.51
CA ARG A 8 -12.18 -18.55 37.13
C ARG A 8 -12.06 -17.77 38.44
N VAL A 9 -11.07 -18.09 39.28
CA VAL A 9 -10.81 -17.38 40.54
C VAL A 9 -10.52 -15.90 40.28
N VAL A 10 -9.63 -15.58 39.33
CA VAL A 10 -9.33 -14.18 38.98
C VAL A 10 -10.59 -13.44 38.49
N ARG A 11 -11.41 -14.06 37.63
CA ARG A 11 -12.65 -13.44 37.16
C ARG A 11 -13.70 -13.28 38.24
N GLU A 12 -13.81 -14.23 39.17
CA GLU A 12 -14.73 -14.15 40.31
C GLU A 12 -14.28 -13.08 41.31
N GLN A 13 -12.97 -12.93 41.53
CA GLN A 13 -12.38 -11.86 42.33
C GLN A 13 -12.56 -10.48 41.66
N GLU A 14 -12.33 -10.36 40.36
CA GLU A 14 -12.61 -9.13 39.62
C GLU A 14 -14.10 -8.78 39.63
N ARG A 15 -14.98 -9.80 39.54
CA ARG A 15 -16.44 -9.61 39.59
C ARG A 15 -16.91 -9.23 40.99
N SER A 16 -16.32 -9.77 42.06
CA SER A 16 -16.65 -9.39 43.43
C SER A 16 -16.15 -7.99 43.77
N LEU A 17 -14.93 -7.62 43.34
CA LEU A 17 -14.38 -6.27 43.51
C LEU A 17 -15.16 -5.22 42.71
N LYS A 18 -15.60 -5.56 41.50
CA LYS A 18 -16.31 -4.63 40.61
C LYS A 18 -17.82 -4.56 40.89
N GLY A 19 -18.38 -5.51 41.65
CA GLY A 19 -19.82 -5.62 41.90
C GLY A 19 -20.58 -6.17 40.68
N HIS A 20 -21.56 -7.04 40.93
CA HIS A 20 -22.28 -7.73 39.85
C HIS A 20 -23.35 -6.86 39.16
N ASN A 21 -23.83 -5.81 39.85
CA ASN A 21 -24.98 -4.99 39.46
C ASN A 21 -24.67 -3.49 39.51
N LEU A 22 -23.44 -3.09 39.16
CA LEU A 22 -23.20 -1.67 38.92
C LEU A 22 -23.77 -1.30 37.54
N PRO A 23 -24.56 -0.22 37.42
CA PRO A 23 -24.92 0.31 36.11
C PRO A 23 -23.64 0.60 35.32
N PRO A 24 -23.69 0.57 33.97
CA PRO A 24 -22.56 0.97 33.14
C PRO A 24 -22.02 2.30 33.68
N LYS A 25 -20.77 2.32 34.16
CA LYS A 25 -20.15 3.55 34.66
C LYS A 25 -20.21 4.55 33.52
N HIS A 26 -21.06 5.55 33.66
CA HIS A 26 -21.22 6.60 32.68
C HIS A 26 -19.94 7.45 32.76
N LEU A 27 -18.91 7.06 31.99
CA LEU A 27 -17.65 7.82 31.79
C LEU A 27 -17.91 9.17 31.07
N GLY A 28 -19.12 9.71 31.16
CA GLY A 28 -19.56 10.94 30.52
C GLY A 28 -19.61 12.15 31.44
N ASN A 29 -19.68 11.94 32.77
CA ASN A 29 -20.04 13.03 33.71
C ASN A 29 -19.11 13.17 34.94
N GLU A 30 -18.08 12.33 35.12
CA GLU A 30 -17.09 12.51 36.21
C GLU A 30 -15.99 13.52 35.87
N GLU A 31 -15.84 13.88 34.60
CA GLU A 31 -15.04 15.03 34.23
C GLU A 31 -15.94 16.27 34.37
N THR A 32 -15.69 17.08 35.40
CA THR A 32 -16.25 18.44 35.55
C THR A 32 -16.02 19.33 34.32
N VAL A 33 -15.18 18.86 33.41
CA VAL A 33 -14.76 19.53 32.20
C VAL A 33 -15.29 18.77 30.99
N PRO A 34 -16.02 19.43 30.07
CA PRO A 34 -16.47 18.82 28.82
C PRO A 34 -15.30 18.19 28.04
N LYS A 35 -15.53 17.06 27.37
CA LYS A 35 -14.50 16.32 26.60
C LYS A 35 -13.68 17.18 25.63
N SER A 36 -14.32 18.19 25.02
CA SER A 36 -13.64 19.16 24.16
C SER A 36 -12.60 19.96 24.92
N VAL A 37 -12.96 20.47 26.10
CA VAL A 37 -12.08 21.23 26.99
C VAL A 37 -11.04 20.31 27.64
N ALA A 38 -11.39 19.09 28.04
CA ALA A 38 -10.43 18.11 28.56
C ALA A 38 -9.35 17.76 27.51
N ARG A 39 -9.72 17.68 26.22
CA ARG A 39 -8.75 17.51 25.12
C ARG A 39 -7.85 18.73 24.94
N ILE A 40 -8.37 19.94 25.18
CA ILE A 40 -7.60 21.19 25.09
C ILE A 40 -6.64 21.30 26.28
N LEU A 41 -7.11 21.06 27.51
CA LEU A 41 -6.28 21.10 28.72
C LEU A 41 -5.17 20.03 28.68
N ASN A 42 -5.48 18.83 28.19
CA ASN A 42 -4.50 17.75 28.02
C ASN A 42 -3.73 17.83 26.68
N ALA A 43 -3.88 18.88 25.88
CA ALA A 43 -3.34 18.93 24.52
C ALA A 43 -1.82 18.78 24.50
N GLU A 44 -1.10 19.33 25.47
CA GLU A 44 0.34 19.20 25.57
C GLU A 44 0.76 17.76 25.84
N LYS A 45 0.13 17.10 26.81
CA LYS A 45 0.36 15.69 27.11
C LYS A 45 0.08 14.81 25.89
N ILE A 46 -1.03 15.04 25.19
CA ILE A 46 -1.36 14.30 23.95
C ILE A 46 -0.29 14.52 22.87
N ARG A 47 0.21 15.75 22.70
CA ARG A 47 1.28 16.06 21.75
C ARG A 47 2.60 15.39 22.12
N LEU A 48 2.96 15.38 23.41
CA LEU A 48 4.17 14.73 23.92
C LEU A 48 4.08 13.21 23.75
N GLU A 49 2.99 12.58 24.18
CA GLU A 49 2.74 11.15 23.98
C GLU A 49 2.78 10.76 22.50
N PHE A 50 2.24 11.60 21.61
CA PHE A 50 2.31 11.36 20.17
C PHE A 50 3.74 11.47 19.63
N ARG A 51 4.51 12.48 20.06
CA ARG A 51 5.92 12.64 19.68
C ARG A 51 6.77 11.47 20.19
N GLU A 52 6.58 11.05 21.43
CA GLU A 52 7.26 9.90 22.01
C GLU A 52 6.87 8.60 21.30
N LYS A 53 5.59 8.40 21.01
CA LYS A 53 5.11 7.24 20.26
C LYS A 53 5.69 7.21 18.84
N LYS A 54 5.83 8.38 18.19
CA LYS A 54 6.51 8.49 16.90
C LYS A 54 8.00 8.13 17.00
N ARG A 55 8.71 8.62 18.01
CA ARG A 55 10.11 8.24 18.27
C ARG A 55 10.26 6.73 18.53
N LYS A 56 9.38 6.14 19.35
CA LYS A 56 9.39 4.70 19.66
C LYS A 56 9.06 3.80 18.47
N ILE A 57 8.35 4.31 17.45
CA ILE A 57 8.06 3.57 16.21
C ILE A 57 9.25 3.61 15.24
N ASP A 58 10.02 4.70 15.24
CA ASP A 58 11.15 4.90 14.32
C ASP A 58 12.47 4.28 14.83
N GLU A 59 12.59 3.99 16.14
CA GLU A 59 13.75 3.28 16.70
C GLU A 59 13.73 1.78 16.34
N PRO A 60 14.73 1.26 15.60
CA PRO A 60 14.73 -0.10 15.06
C PRO A 60 14.95 -1.21 16.12
N ASN A 61 15.22 -0.84 17.38
CA ASN A 61 15.50 -1.76 18.49
C ASN A 61 14.37 -1.79 19.55
N GLY A 62 13.29 -1.04 19.37
CA GLY A 62 12.17 -1.03 20.31
C GLY A 62 11.22 -2.18 20.03
N ASP A 63 11.33 -3.27 20.81
CA ASP A 63 10.38 -4.38 20.95
C ASP A 63 9.33 -4.45 19.83
N GLU A 64 9.57 -5.32 18.84
CA GLU A 64 8.59 -5.60 17.79
C GLU A 64 7.21 -5.71 18.42
N SER A 65 6.34 -4.73 18.12
CA SER A 65 5.02 -4.69 18.69
C SER A 65 4.39 -6.09 18.55
N PRO A 66 3.72 -6.64 19.57
CA PRO A 66 3.18 -8.00 19.53
C PRO A 66 2.24 -8.24 18.33
N GLN A 67 1.75 -7.16 17.70
CA GLN A 67 1.01 -7.19 16.44
C GLN A 67 1.86 -7.59 15.23
N LEU A 68 3.13 -7.17 15.13
CA LEU A 68 4.04 -7.58 14.06
C LEU A 68 4.44 -9.06 14.20
N LYS A 69 4.76 -9.52 15.41
CA LYS A 69 5.05 -10.94 15.68
C LYS A 69 3.88 -11.86 15.33
N ARG A 70 2.64 -11.43 15.61
CA ARG A 70 1.43 -12.16 15.19
C ARG A 70 1.25 -12.19 13.67
N ARG A 71 1.65 -11.13 12.97
CA ARG A 71 1.50 -11.03 11.50
C ARG A 71 2.49 -11.90 10.74
N LEU A 72 3.73 -12.01 11.20
CA LEU A 72 4.73 -12.87 10.54
C LEU A 72 4.41 -14.37 10.70
N ALA A 73 3.87 -14.78 11.85
CA ALA A 73 3.41 -16.15 12.05
C ALA A 73 2.22 -16.56 11.15
N MET A 74 1.53 -15.60 10.50
CA MET A 74 0.44 -15.85 9.56
C MET A 74 0.90 -16.18 8.13
N LEU A 75 2.20 -16.18 7.85
CA LEU A 75 2.75 -16.45 6.52
C LEU A 75 2.97 -17.95 6.23
N LYS A 76 2.25 -18.85 6.91
CA LYS A 76 2.16 -20.27 6.56
C LYS A 76 0.85 -20.52 5.79
N ILE A 77 0.89 -21.40 4.81
CA ILE A 77 -0.31 -21.88 4.11
C ILE A 77 -1.21 -22.56 5.15
N GLN A 78 -2.46 -22.11 5.26
CA GLN A 78 -3.42 -22.71 6.19
C GLN A 78 -4.01 -23.98 5.57
N PRO A 79 -4.37 -25.00 6.37
CA PRO A 79 -5.01 -26.20 5.83
C PRO A 79 -6.33 -25.81 5.13
N GLY A 80 -6.51 -26.29 3.89
CA GLY A 80 -7.69 -25.97 3.07
C GLY A 80 -7.62 -24.64 2.31
N GLU A 81 -6.53 -23.90 2.44
CA GLU A 81 -6.32 -22.67 1.66
C GLU A 81 -5.69 -22.95 0.30
N THR A 82 -6.19 -22.31 -0.75
CA THR A 82 -5.54 -22.34 -2.06
C THR A 82 -4.31 -21.43 -2.09
N ILE A 83 -3.29 -21.80 -2.87
CA ILE A 83 -2.05 -21.03 -2.99
C ILE A 83 -2.28 -19.56 -3.36
N ALA A 84 -3.31 -19.27 -4.17
CA ALA A 84 -3.67 -17.92 -4.56
C ALA A 84 -4.15 -17.06 -3.37
N HIS A 85 -4.88 -17.67 -2.43
CA HIS A 85 -5.36 -16.97 -1.24
C HIS A 85 -4.20 -16.68 -0.28
N PHE A 86 -3.25 -17.60 -0.19
CA PHE A 86 -2.03 -17.43 0.57
C PHE A 86 -1.23 -16.23 0.04
N ASN A 87 -0.98 -16.19 -1.27
CA ASN A 87 -0.27 -15.09 -1.92
C ASN A 87 -0.96 -13.74 -1.66
N LYS A 88 -2.30 -13.67 -1.75
CA LYS A 88 -3.06 -12.45 -1.42
C LYS A 88 -2.86 -11.98 0.02
N ARG A 89 -2.79 -12.91 0.99
CA ARG A 89 -2.52 -12.55 2.39
C ARG A 89 -1.08 -12.09 2.61
N VAL A 90 -0.11 -12.76 1.98
CA VAL A 90 1.30 -12.38 2.00
C VAL A 90 1.44 -10.95 1.48
N GLU A 91 0.87 -10.67 0.30
CA GLU A 91 0.85 -9.34 -0.30
C GLU A 91 0.18 -8.33 0.65
N SER A 92 -1.02 -8.61 1.14
CA SER A 92 -1.72 -7.70 2.06
C SER A 92 -0.92 -7.38 3.33
N SER A 93 -0.18 -8.36 3.87
CA SER A 93 0.68 -8.17 5.05
C SER A 93 1.94 -7.36 4.75
N MET A 94 2.54 -7.53 3.56
CA MET A 94 3.79 -6.83 3.18
C MET A 94 3.53 -5.48 2.50
N MET A 95 2.35 -5.26 1.92
CA MET A 95 1.97 -4.03 1.22
C MET A 95 2.18 -2.75 2.05
N PRO A 96 1.86 -2.70 3.35
CA PRO A 96 2.11 -1.50 4.17
C PRO A 96 3.59 -1.13 4.22
N LEU A 97 4.49 -2.11 4.39
CA LEU A 97 5.94 -1.89 4.44
C LEU A 97 6.46 -1.38 3.09
N ILE A 98 5.97 -1.96 2.00
CA ILE A 98 6.33 -1.53 0.64
C ILE A 98 5.85 -0.09 0.40
N ARG A 99 4.61 0.26 0.81
CA ARG A 99 4.10 1.64 0.71
C ARG A 99 4.92 2.62 1.53
N THR A 100 5.30 2.28 2.75
CA THR A 100 6.13 3.16 3.59
C THR A 100 7.51 3.34 2.99
N ALA A 101 8.15 2.27 2.51
CA ALA A 101 9.45 2.36 1.84
C ALA A 101 9.39 3.21 0.57
N MET A 102 8.35 3.03 -0.25
CA MET A 102 8.13 3.83 -1.46
C MET A 102 7.86 5.32 -1.14
N GLN A 103 7.13 5.61 -0.07
CA GLN A 103 6.92 6.97 0.38
C GLN A 103 8.23 7.60 0.89
N GLN A 104 9.02 6.86 1.67
CA GLN A 104 10.31 7.30 2.19
C GLN A 104 11.31 7.58 1.06
N SER A 105 11.41 6.70 0.06
CA SER A 105 12.29 6.90 -1.10
C SER A 105 11.85 8.12 -1.92
N SER A 106 10.54 8.32 -2.14
CA SER A 106 10.04 9.52 -2.83
C SER A 106 10.39 10.82 -2.09
N ALA A 107 10.37 10.80 -0.75
CA ALA A 107 10.75 11.95 0.07
C ALA A 107 12.27 12.20 0.03
N GLN A 108 13.08 11.14 0.00
CA GLN A 108 14.53 11.26 -0.17
C GLN A 108 14.89 11.87 -1.53
N VAL A 109 14.25 11.42 -2.62
CA VAL A 109 14.46 12.00 -3.96
C VAL A 109 14.17 13.50 -3.97
N ARG A 110 13.06 13.95 -3.35
CA ARG A 110 12.75 15.38 -3.24
C ARG A 110 13.78 16.15 -2.41
N ARG A 111 14.29 15.55 -1.33
CA ARG A 111 15.33 16.17 -0.49
C ARG A 111 16.65 16.28 -1.24
N VAL A 112 17.03 15.26 -2.01
CA VAL A 112 18.24 15.28 -2.84
C VAL A 112 18.10 16.35 -3.93
N GLN A 113 17.01 16.36 -4.69
CA GLN A 113 16.76 17.40 -5.70
C GLN A 113 16.79 18.82 -5.11
N LYS A 114 16.17 19.02 -3.94
CA LYS A 114 16.21 20.31 -3.24
C LYS A 114 17.64 20.70 -2.85
N ARG A 115 18.43 19.77 -2.31
CA ARG A 115 19.85 20.01 -1.97
C ARG A 115 20.72 20.27 -3.20
N GLU A 116 20.50 19.55 -4.30
CA GLU A 116 21.22 19.77 -5.56
C GLU A 116 20.95 21.16 -6.14
N ILE A 117 19.69 21.62 -6.08
CA ILE A 117 19.31 23.00 -6.45
C ILE A 117 19.99 24.02 -5.53
N GLU A 118 19.99 23.77 -4.21
CA GLU A 118 20.61 24.67 -3.22
C GLU A 118 22.16 24.69 -3.29
N GLN A 119 22.79 23.59 -3.71
CA GLN A 119 24.26 23.47 -3.83
C GLN A 119 24.81 24.02 -5.15
N GLY A 120 23.97 24.55 -6.05
CA GLY A 120 24.42 25.35 -7.19
C GLY A 120 25.19 24.58 -8.29
N VAL A 121 25.22 23.23 -8.24
CA VAL A 121 25.85 22.40 -9.27
C VAL A 121 24.81 21.97 -10.32
N ALA A 122 24.19 22.94 -11.01
CA ALA A 122 23.81 22.84 -12.42
C ALA A 122 23.05 24.09 -12.91
N LYS A 123 23.56 24.61 -14.03
CA LYS A 123 23.14 25.75 -14.82
C LYS A 123 21.64 25.71 -15.24
N PRO A 124 20.97 26.86 -15.36
CA PRO A 124 19.64 26.94 -15.95
C PRO A 124 19.75 26.77 -17.48
N GLY A 125 19.36 25.60 -17.97
CA GLY A 125 19.27 25.29 -19.39
C GLY A 125 17.85 24.89 -19.78
N ALA A 126 17.07 25.89 -20.18
CA ALA A 126 15.95 25.83 -21.13
C ALA A 126 14.78 24.84 -20.90
N GLN A 127 13.62 25.45 -20.61
CA GLN A 127 12.24 25.03 -20.90
C GLN A 127 11.57 24.02 -19.95
N VAL A 128 11.23 24.51 -18.75
CA VAL A 128 9.95 24.12 -18.12
C VAL A 128 9.01 25.32 -18.21
N LYS A 129 8.12 25.28 -19.20
CA LYS A 129 6.98 26.16 -19.32
C LYS A 129 5.99 25.80 -18.21
N THR A 130 6.20 26.38 -17.02
CA THR A 130 5.22 26.36 -15.94
C THR A 130 4.13 27.36 -16.31
N MET A 131 3.01 26.88 -16.86
CA MET A 131 1.77 27.66 -16.83
C MET A 131 1.18 27.51 -15.43
N ILE A 132 1.56 28.45 -14.57
CA ILE A 132 0.79 28.83 -13.39
C ILE A 132 -0.32 29.74 -13.90
N ASN A 133 -1.56 29.25 -13.92
CA ASN A 133 -2.73 30.12 -13.95
C ASN A 133 -3.08 30.42 -12.48
N ASP A 134 -2.62 31.58 -11.99
CA ASP A 134 -3.12 32.21 -10.78
C ASP A 134 -3.23 33.72 -11.04
N SER A 135 -4.47 34.20 -11.16
CA SER A 135 -4.99 35.58 -11.21
C SER A 135 -6.37 35.46 -11.86
N THR A 136 -7.50 35.55 -11.17
CA THR A 136 -7.95 36.78 -10.51
C THR A 136 -8.91 36.48 -9.35
N ARG A 137 -8.70 37.22 -8.25
CA ARG A 137 -9.63 37.38 -7.15
C ARG A 137 -10.14 38.83 -7.16
N ALA A 138 -11.38 39.02 -7.58
CA ALA A 138 -12.29 40.13 -7.25
C ALA A 138 -13.67 39.69 -7.79
N ASP A 139 -14.56 39.24 -6.91
CA ASP A 139 -15.69 40.02 -6.36
C ASP A 139 -16.92 39.97 -7.30
N VAL A 140 -18.10 39.89 -6.68
CA VAL A 140 -19.47 39.91 -7.26
C VAL A 140 -20.13 38.55 -7.62
N SER A 141 -21.10 38.20 -6.76
CA SER A 141 -22.39 37.51 -7.01
C SER A 141 -22.51 35.97 -7.14
N ASN A 142 -23.21 35.40 -6.14
CA ASN A 142 -24.01 34.18 -6.14
C ASN A 142 -24.82 33.95 -7.45
N PRO A 143 -24.98 32.68 -7.85
CA PRO A 143 -26.33 32.13 -8.03
C PRO A 143 -26.44 30.68 -7.50
N SER A 144 -27.21 30.46 -6.43
CA SER A 144 -28.58 29.92 -6.42
C SER A 144 -28.71 28.44 -6.82
N LEU A 145 -28.96 27.61 -5.80
CA LEU A 145 -29.71 26.35 -5.87
C LEU A 145 -31.14 26.59 -6.38
N PRO A 146 -31.80 25.58 -6.99
CA PRO A 146 -33.25 25.47 -6.93
C PRO A 146 -33.75 24.34 -6.01
N PRO A 147 -35.01 24.42 -5.55
CA PRO A 147 -35.46 23.93 -4.26
C PRO A 147 -36.40 22.70 -4.32
N SER A 148 -36.71 22.22 -3.12
CA SER A 148 -37.67 21.18 -2.72
C SER A 148 -39.16 21.53 -3.04
N THR A 149 -40.04 20.56 -2.72
CA THR A 149 -41.52 20.57 -2.59
C THR A 149 -42.27 20.04 -3.83
N ASN A 150 -43.17 19.05 -3.79
CA ASN A 150 -44.15 18.63 -2.77
C ASN A 150 -44.54 17.13 -2.88
N THR A 151 -44.85 16.52 -1.74
CA THR A 151 -45.77 15.37 -1.59
C THR A 151 -47.18 15.93 -1.28
N PRO A 152 -48.29 15.25 -1.65
CA PRO A 152 -49.04 14.54 -0.61
C PRO A 152 -49.79 13.24 -1.03
N LEU A 153 -49.87 12.33 -0.06
CA LEU A 153 -50.91 11.34 0.32
C LEU A 153 -51.95 10.79 -0.69
N SER A 154 -52.09 9.44 -0.74
CA SER A 154 -53.25 8.61 -0.28
C SER A 154 -53.16 7.19 -0.91
N ARG A 155 -53.03 6.09 -0.14
CA ARG A 155 -54.10 5.19 0.38
C ARG A 155 -55.08 4.73 -0.75
N THR A 156 -55.32 3.45 -1.04
CA THR A 156 -55.62 2.29 -0.17
C THR A 156 -55.39 0.93 -0.88
N ASP A 157 -55.40 -0.11 -0.05
CA ASP A 157 -55.50 -1.54 -0.31
C ASP A 157 -56.49 -1.99 -1.41
N ALA A 158 -56.21 -3.15 -2.02
CA ALA A 158 -56.94 -4.41 -1.73
C ALA A 158 -57.08 -5.35 -2.96
N LEU A 159 -56.71 -6.62 -2.74
CA LEU A 159 -57.20 -7.87 -3.37
C LEU A 159 -56.89 -8.19 -4.85
N ASN A 160 -56.15 -9.27 -5.07
CA ASN A 160 -56.66 -10.53 -5.67
C ASN A 160 -55.51 -11.52 -5.93
N LEU A 161 -55.42 -12.57 -5.11
CA LEU A 161 -55.80 -13.96 -5.44
C LEU A 161 -54.85 -14.67 -6.43
N SER A 162 -54.04 -15.58 -5.87
CA SER A 162 -53.46 -16.75 -6.55
C SER A 162 -54.60 -17.67 -7.07
N PRO A 163 -54.40 -18.62 -8.02
CA PRO A 163 -53.57 -19.81 -7.74
C PRO A 163 -52.94 -20.55 -8.95
N LEU A 164 -52.16 -21.58 -8.59
CA LEU A 164 -51.99 -22.89 -9.26
C LEU A 164 -50.96 -23.07 -10.38
N ALA A 165 -49.98 -23.92 -10.04
CA ALA A 165 -49.41 -25.04 -10.81
C ALA A 165 -49.01 -24.82 -12.28
N SER A 166 -47.74 -25.10 -12.59
CA SER A 166 -47.32 -26.35 -13.24
C SER A 166 -45.91 -26.25 -13.80
N THR A 167 -45.18 -27.35 -13.64
CA THR A 167 -43.96 -27.75 -14.33
C THR A 167 -43.98 -27.45 -15.84
N SER A 168 -42.92 -26.86 -16.38
CA SER A 168 -42.34 -27.33 -17.66
C SER A 168 -41.02 -26.65 -17.97
N THR A 169 -40.04 -27.52 -18.23
CA THR A 169 -38.90 -27.27 -19.09
C THR A 169 -39.32 -26.61 -20.40
N LEU A 170 -38.59 -25.59 -20.85
CA LEU A 170 -37.92 -25.53 -22.16
C LEU A 170 -37.62 -24.08 -22.59
N GLN A 171 -36.43 -23.92 -23.15
CA GLN A 171 -36.07 -22.93 -24.17
C GLN A 171 -35.99 -21.46 -23.74
N ARG A 172 -34.94 -21.18 -22.98
CA ARG A 172 -34.35 -19.83 -22.94
C ARG A 172 -33.62 -19.59 -24.27
N GLN A 173 -34.22 -18.71 -25.07
CA GLN A 173 -33.66 -18.07 -26.27
C GLN A 173 -32.20 -17.68 -26.02
N HIS A 174 -31.30 -18.41 -26.67
CA HIS A 174 -29.87 -18.13 -26.70
C HIS A 174 -29.35 -18.36 -28.12
N ARG A 175 -30.08 -17.84 -29.10
CA ARG A 175 -29.53 -17.60 -30.44
C ARG A 175 -28.89 -16.22 -30.38
N ASP A 176 -27.66 -16.13 -30.90
CA ASP A 176 -26.85 -14.91 -31.04
C ASP A 176 -25.93 -14.54 -29.86
N LYS A 177 -25.29 -15.54 -29.24
CA LYS A 177 -23.92 -15.32 -28.72
C LYS A 177 -22.95 -16.11 -29.59
N PRO A 178 -22.04 -15.45 -30.34
CA PRO A 178 -20.99 -16.16 -31.05
C PRO A 178 -20.15 -16.93 -30.03
N LYS A 179 -20.07 -18.25 -30.19
CA LYS A 179 -19.23 -19.13 -29.37
C LYS A 179 -17.79 -18.89 -29.82
N GLU A 180 -16.99 -18.24 -28.97
CA GLU A 180 -15.68 -17.64 -29.32
C GLU A 180 -14.54 -18.64 -29.60
N PHE A 181 -14.83 -19.94 -29.65
CA PHE A 181 -13.84 -20.90 -30.14
C PHE A 181 -14.03 -21.08 -31.63
N ARG A 182 -13.28 -20.29 -32.41
CA ARG A 182 -13.11 -20.49 -33.85
C ARG A 182 -12.48 -21.88 -34.03
N VAL A 183 -13.31 -22.89 -34.28
CA VAL A 183 -12.84 -24.26 -34.50
C VAL A 183 -12.09 -24.27 -35.84
N SER A 184 -10.78 -24.41 -35.71
CA SER A 184 -9.79 -24.80 -36.71
C SER A 184 -10.20 -25.94 -37.66
N SER A 185 -11.17 -25.80 -38.57
CA SER A 185 -11.43 -26.86 -39.56
C SER A 185 -10.27 -26.96 -40.57
N THR A 186 -9.18 -27.62 -40.17
CA THR A 186 -8.09 -28.00 -41.07
C THR A 186 -8.12 -29.52 -41.22
N SER A 187 -8.59 -30.03 -42.36
CA SER A 187 -8.80 -31.46 -42.62
C SER A 187 -7.51 -32.24 -42.96
N ALA A 188 -6.33 -31.68 -42.71
CA ALA A 188 -5.05 -32.33 -42.98
C ALA A 188 -4.29 -32.59 -41.66
N PRO A 189 -3.83 -33.82 -41.39
CA PRO A 189 -3.06 -34.13 -40.19
C PRO A 189 -1.71 -33.39 -40.23
N ARG A 190 -1.52 -32.46 -39.30
CA ARG A 190 -0.28 -31.68 -39.17
C ARG A 190 0.85 -32.58 -38.66
N ARG A 191 1.98 -32.63 -39.37
CA ARG A 191 3.16 -33.39 -38.97
C ARG A 191 3.77 -32.74 -37.71
N LEU A 192 4.18 -33.58 -36.76
CA LEU A 192 4.64 -33.20 -35.42
C LEU A 192 5.83 -32.22 -35.42
N ASN A 193 6.57 -32.13 -36.53
CA ASN A 193 7.75 -31.27 -36.69
C ASN A 193 7.44 -29.91 -37.33
N ASP A 194 6.22 -29.68 -37.84
CA ASP A 194 5.79 -28.37 -38.37
C ASP A 194 5.24 -27.45 -37.26
N ILE A 195 5.36 -27.87 -35.99
CA ILE A 195 4.95 -27.13 -34.78
C ILE A 195 6.15 -26.40 -34.18
N ALA A 196 7.08 -25.93 -35.01
CA ALA A 196 7.89 -24.78 -34.61
C ALA A 196 6.98 -23.54 -34.69
N GLN A 197 6.04 -23.42 -33.74
CA GLN A 197 5.33 -22.16 -33.54
C GLN A 197 6.38 -21.14 -33.13
N GLU A 198 6.73 -20.26 -34.07
CA GLU A 198 7.41 -19.03 -33.69
C GLU A 198 6.58 -18.35 -32.58
N PRO A 199 7.23 -17.81 -31.53
CA PRO A 199 6.50 -17.10 -30.49
C PRO A 199 5.57 -16.07 -31.14
N PRO A 200 4.27 -16.04 -30.78
CA PRO A 200 3.31 -15.16 -31.42
C PRO A 200 3.81 -13.71 -31.34
N ARG A 201 4.04 -13.09 -32.50
CA ARG A 201 4.46 -11.70 -32.60
C ARG A 201 3.25 -10.79 -32.41
N PHE A 202 3.28 -10.00 -31.35
CA PHE A 202 2.25 -8.99 -31.07
C PHE A 202 2.53 -7.72 -31.87
N ASP A 203 2.32 -7.74 -33.19
CA ASP A 203 2.51 -6.56 -34.04
C ASP A 203 1.45 -5.47 -33.79
N ARG A 204 0.38 -5.81 -33.05
CA ARG A 204 -0.71 -4.89 -32.71
C ARG A 204 -0.95 -4.92 -31.21
N LEU A 205 -0.76 -3.77 -30.57
CA LEU A 205 -1.13 -3.57 -29.19
C LEU A 205 -2.67 -3.69 -29.05
N PRO A 206 -3.17 -4.27 -27.94
CA PRO A 206 -4.60 -4.34 -27.69
C PRO A 206 -5.23 -2.94 -27.71
N ARG A 207 -6.43 -2.85 -28.29
CA ARG A 207 -7.18 -1.60 -28.46
C ARG A 207 -7.32 -0.87 -27.10
N GLY A 208 -6.62 0.25 -26.95
CA GLY A 208 -6.54 1.03 -25.71
C GLY A 208 -5.12 1.28 -25.19
N ALA A 209 -4.11 0.53 -25.67
CA ALA A 209 -2.72 0.81 -25.37
C ALA A 209 -2.14 1.79 -26.42
N ARG A 210 -1.67 2.96 -25.96
CA ARG A 210 -1.00 3.94 -26.82
C ARG A 210 0.31 3.34 -27.33
N SER A 211 0.46 3.22 -28.65
CA SER A 211 1.74 2.93 -29.28
C SER A 211 2.67 4.12 -29.02
N GLY A 212 3.59 3.94 -28.08
CA GLY A 212 4.74 4.83 -27.91
C GLY A 212 5.58 4.76 -29.18
N LYS A 213 5.31 5.67 -30.10
CA LYS A 213 6.13 5.95 -31.27
C LYS A 213 7.40 6.64 -30.79
N ASP A 214 8.33 5.87 -30.24
CA ASP A 214 9.72 6.24 -30.02
C ASP A 214 10.57 4.96 -30.17
N SER A 215 10.71 4.55 -31.43
CA SER A 215 11.74 3.63 -31.88
C SER A 215 13.09 4.37 -31.90
N SER A 216 13.72 4.45 -30.73
CA SER A 216 15.17 4.65 -30.57
C SER A 216 15.70 3.65 -29.53
N LYS A 217 15.26 2.40 -29.64
CA LYS A 217 15.79 1.26 -28.88
C LYS A 217 16.96 0.62 -29.63
N GLU A 218 18.02 1.38 -29.79
CA GLU A 218 19.37 0.87 -29.99
C GLU A 218 20.30 1.98 -29.47
N LYS A 219 21.05 1.70 -28.39
CA LYS A 219 21.96 2.59 -27.61
C LYS A 219 21.42 3.30 -26.34
N VAL A 220 20.45 2.74 -25.61
CA VAL A 220 20.16 3.18 -24.22
C VAL A 220 20.24 2.02 -23.21
N THR A 221 21.25 1.18 -23.35
CA THR A 221 21.67 0.19 -22.33
C THR A 221 22.70 0.77 -21.35
N GLY A 222 22.83 2.11 -21.29
CA GLY A 222 23.84 2.80 -20.49
C GLY A 222 23.34 4.01 -19.69
N ILE A 223 22.06 4.39 -19.79
CA ILE A 223 21.51 5.48 -18.98
C ILE A 223 20.86 4.85 -17.75
N LEU A 224 21.68 4.52 -16.76
CA LEU A 224 21.19 4.26 -15.41
C LEU A 224 20.45 5.52 -14.94
N SER A 225 19.27 5.34 -14.34
CA SER A 225 18.53 6.45 -13.73
C SER A 225 19.46 7.22 -12.78
N MET A 226 19.37 8.55 -12.74
CA MET A 226 20.21 9.37 -11.85
C MET A 226 20.15 8.90 -10.39
N ALA A 227 18.99 8.41 -9.96
CA ALA A 227 18.81 7.80 -8.63
C ALA A 227 19.64 6.51 -8.45
N GLN A 228 19.68 5.66 -9.48
CA GLN A 228 20.47 4.43 -9.49
C GLN A 228 21.98 4.75 -9.55
N LYS A 229 22.37 5.78 -10.30
CA LYS A 229 23.75 6.29 -10.34
C LYS A 229 24.22 6.78 -8.96
N ALA A 230 23.39 7.55 -8.26
CA ALA A 230 23.70 8.03 -6.90
C ALA A 230 23.86 6.89 -5.90
N MET A 231 22.99 5.87 -5.95
CA MET A 231 23.11 4.68 -5.10
C MET A 231 24.40 3.91 -5.36
N MET A 232 24.78 3.70 -6.62
CA MET A 232 26.03 3.04 -6.98
C MET A 232 27.27 3.87 -6.60
N GLU A 233 27.17 5.20 -6.59
CA GLU A 233 28.25 6.09 -6.18
C GLU A 233 28.47 6.04 -4.65
N GLU A 234 27.40 5.97 -3.85
CA GLU A 234 27.50 5.73 -2.40
C GLU A 234 28.15 4.38 -2.08
N GLU A 235 27.74 3.31 -2.78
CA GLU A 235 28.37 1.99 -2.66
C GLU A 235 29.86 2.05 -3.04
N ARG A 236 30.21 2.76 -4.12
CA ARG A 236 31.59 2.96 -4.56
C ARG A 236 32.42 3.67 -3.49
N GLU A 237 31.91 4.75 -2.89
CA GLU A 237 32.60 5.46 -1.81
C GLU A 237 32.83 4.56 -0.59
N ASN A 238 31.84 3.75 -0.21
CA ASN A 238 31.93 2.81 0.90
C ASN A 238 33.00 1.74 0.65
N VAL A 239 33.06 1.20 -0.58
CA VAL A 239 34.12 0.25 -0.98
C VAL A 239 35.50 0.90 -0.94
N ILE A 240 35.63 2.14 -1.43
CA ILE A 240 36.90 2.87 -1.40
C ILE A 240 37.35 3.13 0.05
N LYS A 241 36.44 3.55 0.94
CA LYS A 241 36.74 3.73 2.37
C LYS A 241 37.24 2.43 3.00
N ARG A 242 36.51 1.32 2.79
CA ARG A 242 36.91 0.01 3.30
C ARG A 242 38.27 -0.43 2.76
N TYR A 243 38.54 -0.19 1.48
CA TYR A 243 39.84 -0.50 0.88
C TYR A 243 40.97 0.35 1.46
N ARG A 244 40.73 1.65 1.70
CA ARG A 244 41.70 2.55 2.36
C ARG A 244 42.00 2.10 3.79
N GLU A 245 40.99 1.70 4.54
CA GLU A 245 41.18 1.15 5.89
C GLU A 245 41.99 -0.15 5.87
N LEU A 246 41.67 -1.08 4.97
CA LEU A 246 42.43 -2.32 4.82
C LEU A 246 43.89 -2.04 4.43
N LYS A 247 44.11 -1.09 3.52
CA LYS A 247 45.46 -0.69 3.10
C LYS A 247 46.23 -0.01 4.23
N ALA A 248 45.58 0.84 5.02
CA ALA A 248 46.19 1.47 6.20
C ALA A 248 46.52 0.44 7.28
N LYS A 249 45.65 -0.57 7.51
CA LYS A 249 45.93 -1.69 8.41
C LYS A 249 47.13 -2.49 7.94
N LYS A 250 47.22 -2.79 6.65
CA LYS A 250 48.36 -3.49 6.05
C LYS A 250 49.67 -2.70 6.20
N LEU A 251 49.66 -1.40 5.94
CA LEU A 251 50.84 -0.56 6.17
C LEU A 251 51.25 -0.51 7.65
N ARG A 252 50.29 -0.44 8.57
CA ARG A 252 50.59 -0.50 10.01
C ARG A 252 51.20 -1.85 10.39
N SER A 253 50.68 -2.97 9.89
CA SER A 253 51.26 -4.30 10.16
C SER A 253 52.67 -4.43 9.59
N ASP A 254 52.88 -3.98 8.36
CA ASP A 254 54.16 -4.06 7.67
C ASP A 254 55.21 -3.18 8.37
N CYS A 255 54.84 -1.98 8.87
CA CYS A 255 55.73 -1.13 9.66
C CYS A 255 55.98 -1.66 11.08
N SER A 256 54.99 -2.30 11.74
CA SER A 256 55.19 -2.86 13.08
C SER A 256 56.05 -4.12 13.07
N GLY A 257 56.09 -4.88 11.96
CA GLY A 257 56.95 -6.05 11.81
C GLY A 257 58.42 -5.70 11.57
N ALA A 258 58.73 -4.49 11.11
CA ALA A 258 60.11 -4.06 10.80
C ALA A 258 60.87 -3.46 12.00
N MET A 259 60.22 -3.28 13.16
CA MET A 259 60.82 -2.71 14.38
C MET A 259 60.90 -3.72 15.54
N GLY A 260 60.67 -5.01 15.25
CA GLY A 260 60.52 -6.07 16.24
C GLY A 260 61.48 -7.26 16.10
N GLU A 261 62.55 -7.14 15.30
CA GLU A 261 63.67 -8.09 15.28
C GLU A 261 64.99 -7.39 15.66
#